data_AF-Q8WSN8-F1
#
_entry.id   AF-Q8WSN8-F1
#
_cell.length_a   1.000
_cell.length_b   1.000
_cell.length_c   1.000
_cell.angle_alpha   90.00
_cell.angle_beta   90.00
_cell.angle_gamma   90.00
#
_symmetry.space_group_name_H-M   'P 1'
#
loop_
_entity.id
_entity.type
_entity.pdbx_description
1 polymer ?
#
loop_
_entity_poly.entity_id
_entity_poly.type
_entity_poly.pdbx_seq_one_letter_code
_entity_poly.pdbx_strand_id
1 'polypeptide(L)'
;MKYLVFIFSLFQLASTSGLLDIHLKSAHDQSATLTLTDEQLDTEYLRLPIKISKNEEFKFEDILVDFNTTYSVKIILNETPKLGLAESIYTGTVNPARGASSPETLNLPLTGMMFEFKCQENWTGEKCDVRCDKNCTEPSKTINDMEFDVSYTVNPMKLETIVAMLKKDNEVANTLSETRKEEEQLLEEVMEGSGEHLLIN
;
A
#
# COMPACT_ATOMS: atom_id res chain seq x y z
N MET A 1 12.07 -37.11 -37.37
CA MET A 1 12.27 -37.12 -35.90
C MET A 1 13.02 -35.85 -35.49
N LYS A 2 12.39 -34.66 -35.61
CA LYS A 2 13.04 -33.35 -35.37
C LYS A 2 12.14 -32.31 -34.68
N TYR A 3 10.97 -32.70 -34.17
CA TYR A 3 10.00 -31.80 -33.53
C TYR A 3 9.80 -32.08 -32.03
N LEU A 4 10.83 -32.56 -31.32
CA LEU A 4 10.69 -32.94 -29.90
C LEU A 4 11.48 -32.07 -28.91
N VAL A 5 12.03 -30.92 -29.35
CA VAL A 5 12.76 -29.99 -28.45
C VAL A 5 12.02 -28.66 -28.26
N PHE A 6 10.77 -28.53 -28.74
CA PHE A 6 10.01 -27.27 -28.60
C PHE A 6 8.94 -27.27 -27.49
N ILE A 7 8.78 -28.37 -26.72
CA ILE A 7 7.71 -28.47 -25.70
C ILE A 7 8.23 -28.30 -24.26
N PHE A 8 9.54 -28.38 -24.00
CA PHE A 8 10.04 -28.25 -22.61
C PHE A 8 10.25 -26.80 -22.13
N SER A 9 10.04 -25.80 -22.98
CA SER A 9 10.12 -24.37 -22.60
C SER A 9 8.78 -23.66 -22.52
N LEU A 10 7.66 -24.35 -22.76
CA LEU A 10 6.35 -23.78 -22.55
C LEU A 10 5.82 -24.30 -21.21
N PHE A 11 5.47 -23.37 -20.31
CA PHE A 11 4.89 -23.59 -18.98
C PHE A 11 5.86 -23.74 -17.80
N GLN A 12 6.85 -22.85 -17.68
CA GLN A 12 6.82 -22.07 -16.43
C GLN A 12 5.69 -21.06 -16.63
N LEU A 13 4.47 -21.39 -16.20
CA LEU A 13 3.50 -20.34 -15.92
C LEU A 13 4.18 -19.49 -14.85
N ALA A 14 4.69 -18.33 -15.25
CA ALA A 14 5.09 -17.30 -14.31
C ALA A 14 3.80 -16.94 -13.56
N SER A 15 3.60 -17.55 -12.39
CA SER A 15 2.54 -17.15 -11.47
C SER A 15 2.92 -15.78 -10.95
N THR A 16 2.48 -14.75 -11.66
CA THR A 16 2.71 -13.33 -11.34
C THR A 16 1.69 -12.89 -10.30
N SER A 17 1.58 -13.67 -9.23
CA SER A 17 0.62 -13.45 -8.15
C SER A 17 1.37 -13.26 -6.84
N GLY A 18 0.93 -12.30 -6.05
CA GLY A 18 1.45 -12.12 -4.70
C GLY A 18 0.34 -11.77 -3.72
N LEU A 19 0.75 -11.20 -2.61
CA LEU A 19 -0.10 -10.85 -1.49
C LEU A 19 0.01 -9.34 -1.25
N LEU A 20 -1.11 -8.72 -0.96
CA LEU A 20 -1.26 -7.32 -0.62
C LEU A 20 -1.70 -7.20 0.83
N ASP A 21 -0.94 -6.42 1.60
CA ASP A 21 -1.29 -5.94 2.92
C ASP A 21 -1.64 -4.45 2.82
N ILE A 22 -2.78 -4.07 3.40
CA ILE A 22 -3.28 -2.70 3.40
C ILE A 22 -3.20 -2.13 4.80
N HIS A 23 -2.54 -0.99 4.92
CA HIS A 23 -2.31 -0.29 6.17
C HIS A 23 -2.92 1.11 6.11
N LEU A 24 -3.80 1.44 7.06
CA LEU A 24 -4.46 2.75 7.13
C LEU A 24 -4.38 3.32 8.54
N LYS A 25 -4.24 4.63 8.67
CA LYS A 25 -4.26 5.34 9.96
C LYS A 25 -4.99 6.67 9.82
N SER A 26 -5.72 7.06 10.86
CA SER A 26 -6.46 8.32 10.87
C SER A 26 -6.26 9.11 12.16
N ALA A 27 -6.30 10.44 12.08
CA ALA A 27 -6.31 11.35 13.23
C ALA A 27 -7.59 11.24 14.09
N HIS A 28 -8.60 10.51 13.63
CA HIS A 28 -9.93 10.38 14.23
C HIS A 28 -10.44 8.95 14.10
N ASP A 29 -11.45 8.59 14.91
CA ASP A 29 -12.19 7.35 14.67
C ASP A 29 -12.96 7.47 13.36
N GLN A 30 -12.73 6.54 12.45
CA GLN A 30 -13.31 6.58 11.11
C GLN A 30 -14.00 5.27 10.77
N SER A 31 -15.14 5.40 10.08
CA SER A 31 -15.69 4.30 9.29
C SER A 31 -15.40 4.58 7.83
N ALA A 32 -14.83 3.61 7.14
CA ALA A 32 -14.45 3.73 5.74
C ALA A 32 -14.92 2.53 4.93
N THR A 33 -15.00 2.70 3.62
CA THR A 33 -15.11 1.62 2.65
C THR A 33 -13.95 1.73 1.67
N LEU A 34 -13.10 0.72 1.63
CA LEU A 34 -12.06 0.59 0.62
C LEU A 34 -12.54 -0.30 -0.51
N THR A 35 -12.32 0.12 -1.74
CA THR A 35 -12.62 -0.62 -2.95
C THR A 35 -11.37 -0.70 -3.82
N LEU A 36 -11.03 -1.91 -4.25
CA LEU A 36 -10.08 -2.16 -5.33
C LEU A 36 -10.86 -2.57 -6.58
N THR A 37 -10.58 -1.92 -7.70
CA THR A 37 -11.15 -2.23 -9.01
C THR A 37 -10.01 -2.64 -9.94
N ASP A 38 -10.18 -3.76 -10.64
CA ASP A 38 -9.28 -4.18 -11.72
C ASP A 38 -9.50 -3.25 -12.93
N GLU A 39 -8.49 -2.48 -13.32
CA GLU A 39 -8.61 -1.50 -14.41
C GLU A 39 -8.77 -2.14 -15.79
N GLN A 40 -8.29 -3.36 -15.98
CA GLN A 40 -8.36 -4.05 -17.27
C GLN A 40 -9.75 -4.64 -17.49
N LEU A 41 -10.35 -5.16 -16.42
CA LEU A 41 -11.66 -5.80 -16.47
C LEU A 41 -12.81 -4.83 -16.15
N ASP A 42 -12.50 -3.66 -15.57
CA ASP A 42 -13.48 -2.71 -15.01
C ASP A 42 -14.44 -3.40 -14.02
N THR A 43 -13.89 -4.28 -13.19
CA THR A 43 -14.65 -5.05 -12.19
C THR A 43 -14.16 -4.75 -10.78
N GLU A 44 -15.10 -4.67 -9.85
CA GLU A 44 -14.78 -4.61 -8.43
C GLU A 44 -14.09 -5.92 -8.01
N TYR A 45 -12.82 -5.81 -7.65
CA TYR A 45 -12.01 -6.92 -7.17
C TYR A 45 -12.23 -7.18 -5.69
N LEU A 46 -12.29 -6.09 -4.91
CA LEU A 46 -12.40 -6.15 -3.45
C LEU A 46 -13.21 -4.96 -2.94
N ARG A 47 -14.06 -5.21 -1.94
CA ARG A 47 -14.74 -4.17 -1.16
C ARG A 47 -14.70 -4.50 0.32
N LEU A 48 -14.06 -3.64 1.10
CA LEU A 48 -13.83 -3.82 2.52
C LEU A 48 -14.45 -2.68 3.33
N PRO A 49 -15.45 -2.95 4.20
CA PRO A 49 -15.85 -2.02 5.23
C PRO A 49 -14.82 -2.02 6.37
N ILE A 50 -14.32 -0.85 6.73
CA ILE A 50 -13.19 -0.68 7.65
C ILE A 50 -13.61 0.23 8.81
N LYS A 51 -13.15 -0.10 10.02
CA LYS A 51 -13.16 0.81 11.16
C LYS A 51 -11.73 1.11 11.56
N ILE A 52 -11.35 2.38 11.50
CA ILE A 52 -10.02 2.86 11.88
C ILE A 52 -10.18 3.56 13.21
N SER A 53 -9.56 3.02 14.26
CA SER A 53 -9.49 3.68 15.56
C SER A 53 -8.54 4.89 15.48
N LYS A 54 -8.85 5.95 16.22
CA LYS A 54 -8.04 7.17 16.24
C LYS A 54 -6.57 6.86 16.57
N ASN A 55 -5.67 7.34 15.70
CA ASN A 55 -4.22 7.23 15.81
C ASN A 55 -3.69 5.79 15.89
N GLU A 56 -4.52 4.80 15.61
CA GLU A 56 -4.15 3.39 15.54
C GLU A 56 -4.08 2.95 14.08
N GLU A 57 -3.15 2.07 13.79
CA GLU A 57 -3.00 1.48 12.47
C GLU A 57 -4.01 0.34 12.30
N PHE A 58 -4.86 0.46 11.28
CA PHE A 58 -5.66 -0.63 10.75
C PHE A 58 -4.82 -1.42 9.75
N LYS A 59 -4.79 -2.75 9.89
CA LYS A 59 -4.11 -3.67 8.97
C LYS A 59 -5.11 -4.67 8.40
N PHE A 60 -5.01 -4.93 7.11
CA PHE A 60 -5.71 -6.03 6.45
C PHE A 60 -4.74 -6.74 5.50
N GLU A 61 -4.41 -7.98 5.83
CA GLU A 61 -3.26 -8.68 5.29
C GLU A 61 -3.66 -9.83 4.37
N ASP A 62 -2.71 -10.29 3.55
CA ASP A 62 -2.78 -11.49 2.72
C ASP A 62 -3.89 -11.48 1.64
N ILE A 63 -4.21 -10.31 1.09
CA ILE A 63 -5.08 -10.23 -0.10
C ILE A 63 -4.30 -10.75 -1.30
N LEU A 64 -4.75 -11.83 -1.92
CA LEU A 64 -4.17 -12.28 -3.20
C LEU A 64 -4.35 -11.19 -4.27
N VAL A 65 -3.34 -10.90 -5.06
CA VAL A 65 -3.42 -9.94 -6.19
C VAL A 65 -2.58 -10.42 -7.37
N ASP A 66 -2.94 -10.00 -8.58
CA ASP A 66 -2.16 -10.22 -9.81
C ASP A 66 -1.20 -9.04 -10.02
N PHE A 67 0.10 -9.32 -10.09
CA PHE A 67 1.17 -8.34 -10.28
C PHE A 67 1.31 -7.86 -11.74
N ASN A 68 0.49 -8.38 -12.66
CA ASN A 68 0.32 -7.81 -13.99
C ASN A 68 -0.89 -6.88 -14.12
N THR A 69 -1.66 -6.70 -13.05
CA THR A 69 -2.87 -5.89 -13.05
C THR A 69 -2.66 -4.60 -12.27
N THR A 70 -2.99 -3.48 -12.89
CA THR A 70 -3.12 -2.20 -12.19
C THR A 70 -4.50 -2.15 -11.53
N TYR A 71 -4.52 -1.74 -10.26
CA TYR A 71 -5.76 -1.60 -9.50
C TYR A 71 -6.05 -0.14 -9.21
N SER A 72 -7.26 0.31 -9.53
CA SER A 72 -7.77 1.57 -8.99
C SER A 72 -8.16 1.36 -7.52
N VAL A 73 -7.68 2.25 -6.66
CA VAL A 73 -8.00 2.27 -5.23
C VAL A 73 -8.97 3.42 -4.95
N LYS A 74 -10.08 3.11 -4.29
CA LYS A 74 -11.03 4.12 -3.79
C LYS A 74 -11.29 3.91 -2.31
N ILE A 75 -11.07 4.93 -1.49
CA ILE A 75 -11.35 4.91 -0.06
C ILE A 75 -12.37 6.00 0.24
N ILE A 76 -13.55 5.60 0.69
CA ILE A 76 -14.61 6.53 1.11
C ILE A 76 -14.65 6.52 2.63
N LEU A 77 -14.42 7.67 3.25
CA LEU A 77 -14.58 7.87 4.67
C LEU A 77 -15.91 8.57 4.91
N ASN A 78 -16.65 8.06 5.89
CA ASN A 78 -17.91 8.65 6.33
C ASN A 78 -17.66 10.00 7.04
N GLU A 79 -18.74 10.55 7.61
CA GLU A 79 -18.69 11.83 8.32
C GLU A 79 -17.53 11.90 9.32
N THR A 80 -16.78 12.99 9.24
CA THR A 80 -15.76 13.38 10.20
C THR A 80 -16.20 14.67 10.88
N PRO A 81 -16.98 14.60 11.98
CA PRO A 81 -17.61 15.78 12.57
C PRO A 81 -16.62 16.84 13.05
N LYS A 82 -15.41 16.41 13.46
CA LYS A 82 -14.34 17.29 13.97
C LYS A 82 -13.71 18.16 12.89
N LEU A 83 -13.88 17.79 11.62
CA LEU A 83 -13.41 18.55 10.47
C LEU A 83 -14.56 19.21 9.70
N GLY A 84 -15.81 18.97 10.13
CA GLY A 84 -16.99 19.44 9.40
C GLY A 84 -17.13 18.81 8.01
N LEU A 85 -16.58 17.61 7.82
CA LEU A 85 -16.68 16.84 6.58
C LEU A 85 -17.82 15.83 6.71
N ALA A 86 -18.74 15.81 5.75
CA ALA A 86 -19.77 14.78 5.61
C ALA A 86 -19.22 13.51 4.97
N GLU A 87 -18.23 13.64 4.07
CA GLU A 87 -17.59 12.52 3.39
C GLU A 87 -16.19 12.96 2.89
N SER A 88 -15.24 12.03 2.88
CA SER A 88 -13.93 12.21 2.23
C SER A 88 -13.69 11.04 1.28
N ILE A 89 -13.31 11.33 0.04
CA ILE A 89 -13.05 10.32 -0.98
C ILE A 89 -11.60 10.45 -1.42
N TYR A 90 -10.84 9.37 -1.31
CA TYR A 90 -9.47 9.26 -1.80
C TYR A 90 -9.49 8.30 -2.98
N THR A 91 -8.94 8.71 -4.12
CA THR A 91 -8.83 7.88 -5.32
C THR A 91 -7.41 7.91 -5.86
N GLY A 92 -6.87 6.74 -6.20
CA GLY A 92 -5.54 6.60 -6.78
C GLY A 92 -5.41 5.28 -7.52
N THR A 93 -4.22 4.97 -8.03
CA THR A 93 -3.94 3.73 -8.74
C THR A 93 -2.69 3.08 -8.20
N VAL A 94 -2.73 1.76 -8.04
CA VAL A 94 -1.60 0.98 -7.53
C VAL A 94 -1.17 -0.05 -8.56
N ASN A 95 0.12 -0.05 -8.86
CA ASN A 95 0.78 -1.08 -9.66
C ASN A 95 1.47 -2.02 -8.68
N PRO A 96 1.01 -3.28 -8.52
CA PRO A 96 1.66 -4.21 -7.63
C PRO A 96 3.07 -4.51 -8.11
N ALA A 97 4.03 -4.25 -7.24
CA ALA A 97 5.42 -4.63 -7.36
C ALA A 97 5.92 -4.91 -5.95
N ARG A 98 6.79 -5.90 -5.80
CA ARG A 98 7.31 -6.30 -4.48
C ARG A 98 7.89 -5.09 -3.74
N GLY A 99 7.48 -4.90 -2.49
CA GLY A 99 7.86 -3.74 -1.67
C GLY A 99 6.63 -3.01 -1.15
N ALA A 100 6.72 -1.71 -0.96
CA ALA A 100 5.61 -0.91 -0.47
C ALA A 100 5.28 0.22 -1.45
N SER A 101 4.01 0.53 -1.62
CA SER A 101 3.54 1.73 -2.31
C SER A 101 2.84 2.62 -1.30
N SER A 102 3.22 3.89 -1.22
CA SER A 102 2.62 4.83 -0.28
C SER A 102 2.73 6.25 -0.80
N PRO A 103 1.71 7.11 -0.61
CA PRO A 103 1.87 8.54 -0.85
C PRO A 103 2.80 9.18 0.17
N GLU A 104 3.58 10.18 -0.23
CA GLU A 104 4.45 10.92 0.70
C GLU A 104 3.64 11.74 1.72
N THR A 105 2.59 12.39 1.23
CA THR A 105 1.67 13.22 2.01
C THR A 105 0.24 12.75 1.86
N LEU A 106 -0.59 13.07 2.84
CA LEU A 106 -2.01 12.72 2.89
C LEU A 106 -2.80 13.91 3.35
N ASN A 107 -4.02 14.07 2.85
CA ASN A 107 -4.93 15.02 3.45
C ASN A 107 -5.73 14.39 4.60
N LEU A 108 -6.02 15.16 5.65
CA LEU A 108 -6.86 14.74 6.77
C LEU A 108 -8.25 14.23 6.30
N PRO A 109 -8.88 13.28 7.02
CA PRO A 109 -8.48 12.78 8.33
C PRO A 109 -7.49 11.61 8.29
N LEU A 110 -7.12 11.10 7.12
CA LEU A 110 -6.06 10.09 7.02
C LEU A 110 -4.70 10.70 7.37
N THR A 111 -3.89 9.91 8.08
CA THR A 111 -2.52 10.28 8.50
C THR A 111 -1.53 9.16 8.17
N GLY A 112 -2.01 8.04 7.64
CA GLY A 112 -1.20 6.92 7.23
C GLY A 112 -1.91 6.10 6.15
N MET A 113 -1.20 5.76 5.09
CA MET A 113 -1.67 4.89 4.02
C MET A 113 -0.48 4.16 3.41
N MET A 114 -0.54 2.84 3.35
CA MET A 114 0.51 2.04 2.74
C MET A 114 -0.07 0.73 2.20
N PHE A 115 0.42 0.32 1.03
CA PHE A 115 0.11 -0.93 0.37
C PHE A 115 1.40 -1.74 0.29
N GLU A 116 1.53 -2.80 1.08
CA GLU A 116 2.71 -3.67 1.05
C GLU A 116 2.42 -4.90 0.18
N PHE A 117 3.31 -5.15 -0.78
CA PHE A 117 3.22 -6.23 -1.74
C PHE A 117 4.33 -7.24 -1.47
N LYS A 118 3.95 -8.46 -1.13
CA LYS A 118 4.87 -9.55 -0.82
C LYS A 118 4.61 -10.76 -1.71
N CYS A 119 5.66 -11.55 -1.93
CA CYS A 119 5.54 -12.80 -2.68
C CYS A 119 5.02 -13.92 -1.79
N GLN A 120 4.34 -14.88 -2.41
CA GLN A 120 4.03 -16.14 -1.75
C GLN A 120 5.32 -16.92 -1.43
N GLU A 121 5.21 -17.90 -0.52
CA GLU A 121 6.34 -18.75 -0.16
C GLU A 121 6.98 -19.39 -1.41
N ASN A 122 8.31 -19.40 -1.46
CA ASN A 122 9.11 -19.91 -2.57
C ASN A 122 9.01 -19.13 -3.90
N TRP A 123 8.47 -17.91 -3.88
CA TRP A 123 8.47 -17.00 -5.03
C TRP A 123 9.25 -15.72 -4.74
N THR A 124 9.94 -15.19 -5.76
CA THR A 124 10.74 -13.96 -5.71
C THR A 124 10.69 -13.23 -7.05
N GLY A 125 11.45 -12.14 -7.18
CA GLY A 125 11.36 -11.20 -8.30
C GLY A 125 10.44 -10.03 -7.97
N GLU A 126 10.55 -8.96 -8.77
CA GLU A 126 9.71 -7.75 -8.63
C GLU A 126 8.22 -8.08 -8.80
N LYS A 127 7.91 -9.06 -9.66
CA LYS A 127 6.56 -9.55 -9.94
C LYS A 127 6.23 -10.90 -9.32
N CYS A 128 7.06 -11.38 -8.40
CA CYS A 128 6.92 -12.71 -7.80
C CYS A 128 6.90 -13.85 -8.83
N ASP A 129 7.60 -13.69 -9.95
CA ASP A 129 7.59 -14.58 -11.12
C ASP A 129 8.71 -15.64 -11.10
N VAL A 130 9.65 -15.55 -10.15
CA VAL A 130 10.78 -16.47 -10.02
C VAL A 130 10.54 -17.44 -8.88
N ARG A 131 10.42 -18.73 -9.20
CA ARG A 131 10.37 -19.79 -8.17
C ARG A 131 11.78 -20.04 -7.61
N CYS A 132 11.93 -20.00 -6.29
CA CYS A 132 13.15 -20.37 -5.59
C CYS A 132 12.97 -21.72 -4.85
N ASP A 133 14.03 -22.54 -4.76
CA ASP A 133 13.90 -23.89 -4.19
C ASP A 133 14.00 -23.95 -2.66
N LYS A 134 14.76 -23.04 -2.03
CA LYS A 134 14.98 -23.00 -0.56
C LYS A 134 15.37 -21.63 0.00
N ASN A 135 16.20 -20.87 -0.73
CA ASN A 135 16.70 -19.57 -0.31
C ASN A 135 16.31 -18.53 -1.36
N CYS A 136 15.20 -17.83 -1.11
CA CYS A 136 14.91 -16.61 -1.83
C CYS A 136 15.80 -15.51 -1.23
N THR A 137 16.83 -15.06 -1.96
CA THR A 137 17.47 -13.79 -1.62
C THR A 137 16.42 -12.71 -1.79
N GLU A 138 16.16 -11.93 -0.74
CA GLU A 138 15.28 -10.78 -0.83
C GLU A 138 16.05 -9.64 -1.51
N PRO A 139 15.71 -9.23 -2.74
CA PRO A 139 16.19 -7.95 -3.24
C PRO A 139 15.59 -6.82 -2.38
N SER A 140 16.25 -5.66 -2.41
CA SER A 140 15.76 -4.40 -1.82
C SER A 140 14.27 -4.23 -2.06
N LYS A 141 13.50 -3.94 -1.01
CA LYS A 141 12.11 -3.52 -1.16
C LYS A 141 12.10 -2.22 -1.95
N THR A 142 11.24 -2.11 -2.96
CA THR A 142 11.01 -0.85 -3.65
C THR A 142 9.94 -0.09 -2.88
N ILE A 143 10.22 1.12 -2.44
CA ILE A 143 9.18 2.07 -2.03
C ILE A 143 8.79 2.86 -3.27
N ASN A 144 7.58 2.65 -3.77
CA ASN A 144 7.04 3.43 -4.87
C ASN A 144 6.19 4.57 -4.33
N ASP A 145 6.47 5.78 -4.81
CA ASP A 145 5.59 6.92 -4.56
C ASP A 145 4.26 6.69 -5.29
N MET A 146 3.17 6.96 -4.59
CA MET A 146 1.81 6.82 -5.09
C MET A 146 1.09 8.14 -4.89
N GLU A 147 0.24 8.54 -5.83
CA GLU A 147 -0.55 9.76 -5.72
C GLU A 147 -2.03 9.42 -5.50
N PHE A 148 -2.70 10.23 -4.68
CA PHE A 148 -4.13 10.15 -4.46
C PHE A 148 -4.78 11.52 -4.67
N ASP A 149 -5.81 11.54 -5.51
CA ASP A 149 -6.76 12.65 -5.56
C ASP A 149 -7.70 12.57 -4.36
N VAL A 150 -7.98 13.73 -3.74
CA VAL A 150 -8.87 13.83 -2.59
C VAL A 150 -10.03 14.76 -2.88
N SER A 151 -11.25 14.28 -2.65
CA SER A 151 -12.48 15.06 -2.73
C SER A 151 -13.19 15.08 -1.38
N TYR A 152 -13.71 16.25 -1.02
CA TYR A 152 -14.41 16.46 0.24
C TYR A 152 -15.85 16.92 0.01
N THR A 153 -16.77 16.25 0.70
CA THR A 153 -18.12 16.76 0.90
C THR A 153 -18.19 17.39 2.28
N VAL A 154 -18.52 18.68 2.36
CA VAL A 154 -18.62 19.41 3.64
C VAL A 154 -20.00 19.28 4.26
N ASN A 155 -20.08 19.26 5.60
CA ASN A 155 -21.34 19.37 6.33
C ASN A 155 -21.65 20.86 6.59
N PRO A 156 -22.66 21.46 5.93
CA PRO A 156 -22.95 22.90 6.04
C PRO A 156 -23.36 23.33 7.47
N MET A 157 -23.80 22.39 8.32
CA MET A 157 -24.11 22.67 9.72
C MET A 157 -22.86 22.87 10.59
N LYS A 158 -21.66 22.68 10.02
CA LYS A 158 -20.36 22.78 10.70
C LYS A 158 -19.50 23.91 10.13
N LEU A 159 -20.10 24.99 9.65
CA LEU A 159 -19.41 26.11 9.00
C LEU A 159 -18.21 26.65 9.80
N GLU A 160 -18.35 26.84 11.11
CA GLU A 160 -17.24 27.28 11.96
C GLU A 160 -16.06 26.31 11.95
N THR A 161 -16.34 25.01 11.98
CA THR A 161 -15.34 23.94 11.89
C THR A 161 -14.67 23.92 10.52
N ILE A 162 -15.45 24.08 9.44
CA ILE A 162 -14.93 24.16 8.08
C ILE A 162 -14.00 25.37 7.91
N VAL A 163 -14.39 26.54 8.43
CA VAL A 163 -13.54 27.74 8.39
C VAL A 163 -12.25 27.54 9.19
N ALA A 164 -12.30 26.86 10.34
CA ALA A 164 -11.11 26.53 11.11
C ALA A 164 -10.20 25.53 10.38
N MET A 165 -10.78 24.59 9.64
CA MET A 165 -10.06 23.61 8.82
C MET A 165 -9.39 24.25 7.61
N LEU A 166 -10.09 25.11 6.87
CA LEU A 166 -9.53 25.82 5.71
C LEU A 166 -8.38 26.76 6.08
N LYS A 167 -8.31 27.21 7.33
CA LYS A 167 -7.21 28.03 7.86
C LYS A 167 -5.99 27.20 8.26
N LYS A 168 -6.12 25.88 8.37
CA LYS A 168 -5.02 24.97 8.72
C LYS A 168 -4.51 24.29 7.45
N ASP A 169 -3.24 23.92 7.48
CA ASP A 169 -2.71 22.98 6.50
C ASP A 169 -3.38 21.62 6.73
N ASN A 170 -4.07 21.13 5.71
CA ASN A 170 -4.80 19.87 5.77
C ASN A 170 -3.99 18.70 5.19
N GLU A 171 -2.94 19.02 4.45
CA GLU A 171 -1.93 18.06 4.01
C GLU A 171 -0.95 17.81 5.16
N VAL A 172 -0.74 16.54 5.47
CA VAL A 172 0.13 16.06 6.54
C VAL A 172 1.04 14.98 5.99
N ALA A 173 2.20 14.78 6.60
CA ALA A 173 3.08 13.69 6.22
C ALA A 173 2.43 12.31 6.46
N ASN A 174 2.73 11.35 5.59
CA ASN A 174 2.30 9.97 5.77
C ASN A 174 3.16 9.27 6.84
N THR A 175 2.62 9.18 8.05
CA THR A 175 3.35 8.61 9.20
C THR A 175 3.75 7.14 9.03
N LEU A 176 3.07 6.37 8.16
CA LEU A 176 3.46 4.98 7.87
C LEU A 176 4.67 4.91 6.93
N SER A 177 4.75 5.82 5.96
CA SER A 177 5.90 5.93 5.04
C SER A 177 7.16 6.37 5.80
N GLU A 178 7.03 7.35 6.69
CA GLU A 178 8.15 7.82 7.55
C GLU A 178 8.68 6.71 8.44
N THR A 179 7.80 6.01 9.17
CA THR A 179 8.19 4.89 10.04
C THR A 179 8.94 3.81 9.25
N ARG A 180 8.47 3.50 8.04
CA ARG A 180 9.10 2.49 7.18
C ARG A 180 10.49 2.90 6.71
N LYS A 181 10.66 4.16 6.29
CA LYS A 181 11.97 4.71 5.89
C LYS A 181 12.97 4.67 7.05
N GLU A 182 12.54 4.99 8.27
CA GLU A 182 13.38 4.89 9.48
C GLU A 182 13.78 3.44 9.78
N GLU A 183 12.87 2.48 9.68
CA GLU A 183 13.17 1.06 9.88
C GLU A 183 14.20 0.52 8.87
N GLU A 184 14.09 0.94 7.61
CA GLU A 184 15.02 0.53 6.55
C GLU A 184 16.41 1.13 6.75
N GLN A 185 16.49 2.41 7.13
CA GLN A 185 17.77 3.05 7.49
C GLN A 185 18.44 2.36 8.67
N LEU A 186 17.68 2.06 9.73
CA LEU A 186 18.21 1.35 10.89
C LEU A 186 18.68 -0.06 10.53
N LEU A 187 17.98 -0.76 9.65
CA LEU A 187 18.39 -2.09 9.18
C LEU A 187 19.69 -2.02 8.37
N GLU A 188 19.82 -1.03 7.48
CA GLU A 188 21.02 -0.79 6.70
C GLU A 188 22.23 -0.48 7.60
N GLU A 189 22.08 0.43 8.58
CA GLU A 189 23.12 0.73 9.58
C GLU A 189 23.57 -0.51 10.37
N VAL A 190 22.63 -1.37 10.75
CA VAL A 190 22.94 -2.63 11.46
C VAL A 190 23.67 -3.61 10.54
N MET A 191 23.29 -3.71 9.27
CA MET A 191 23.95 -4.57 8.29
C MET A 191 25.39 -4.09 8.01
N GLU A 192 25.60 -2.80 7.80
CA GLU A 192 26.93 -2.20 7.60
C GLU A 192 27.81 -2.38 8.85
N GLY A 193 27.28 -2.10 10.05
CA GLY A 193 28.01 -2.29 11.30
C GLY A 193 28.36 -3.75 11.61
N SER A 194 27.52 -4.71 11.19
CA SER A 194 27.83 -6.14 11.32
C SER A 194 28.93 -6.61 10.35
N GLY A 195 29.05 -5.96 9.18
CA GLY A 195 30.07 -6.23 8.19
C GLY A 195 31.48 -5.89 8.69
N GLU A 196 31.62 -4.85 9.52
CA GLU A 196 32.91 -4.49 10.12
C GLU A 196 33.40 -5.49 11.17
N HIS A 197 32.51 -6.30 11.75
CA HIS A 197 32.91 -7.28 12.78
C HIS A 197 33.40 -8.62 12.23
N LEU A 198 33.31 -8.87 10.92
CA LEU A 198 33.77 -10.11 10.28
C LEU A 198 35.17 -10.04 9.64
N LEU A 199 35.88 -8.91 9.75
CA LEU A 199 37.27 -8.77 9.28
C LEU A 199 38.33 -8.77 10.40
N ILE A 200 38.00 -9.27 11.59
CA ILE A 200 38.99 -9.50 12.65
C ILE A 200 39.13 -11.01 12.89
N ASN A 201 39.91 -11.67 12.04
CA ASN A 201 40.91 -12.71 12.38
C ASN A 201 41.55 -13.32 11.13
#